data_AF-A0A920SKD7-F1
#
_entry.id   AF-A0A920SKD7-F1
#
_cell.length_a   1.000
_cell.length_b   1.000
_cell.length_c   1.000
_cell.angle_alpha   90.00
_cell.angle_beta   90.00
_cell.angle_gamma   90.00
#
_symmetry.space_group_name_H-M   'P 1'
#
loop_
_entity.id
_entity.type
_entity.pdbx_description
1 polymer ?
#
loop_
_entity_poly.entity_id
_entity_poly.type
_entity_poly.pdbx_seq_one_letter_code
_entity_poly.pdbx_strand_id
1 'polypeptide(L)'
;MKAVYLDHAATTPIRNEVREAMEPYLSESFGNPSSLHRWGREASAALENARATVAEALSVSPKEIYFTRGGTESDNLAVLGCCKFMETHKKQLTLVVSAIEHSAILDPAKLVTEWQGVELVTLPVSKTEYSTRNL
;
A
#
# COMPACT_ATOMS: atom_id res chain seq x y z
N MET A 1 -31.54 -17.52 -14.39
CA MET A 1 -30.46 -18.14 -13.60
C MET A 1 -29.76 -17.03 -12.83
N LYS A 2 -29.50 -17.19 -11.52
CA LYS A 2 -28.81 -16.16 -10.71
C LYS A 2 -27.30 -16.33 -10.87
N ALA A 3 -26.59 -15.26 -11.20
CA ALA A 3 -25.12 -15.30 -11.28
C ALA A 3 -24.52 -15.55 -9.90
N VAL A 4 -23.47 -16.36 -9.84
CA VAL A 4 -22.69 -16.63 -8.62
C VAL A 4 -21.28 -16.10 -8.83
N TYR A 5 -20.83 -15.23 -7.93
CA TYR A 5 -19.49 -14.63 -7.99
C TYR A 5 -18.51 -15.44 -7.14
N LEU A 6 -17.44 -15.94 -7.75
CA LEU A 6 -16.43 -16.79 -7.10
C LEU A 6 -15.01 -16.22 -7.29
N ASP A 7 -14.87 -14.91 -7.46
CA ASP A 7 -13.59 -14.23 -7.73
C ASP A 7 -13.28 -13.12 -6.72
N HIS A 8 -13.40 -13.44 -5.42
CA HIS A 8 -13.08 -12.48 -4.35
C HIS A 8 -11.58 -12.13 -4.26
N ALA A 9 -10.72 -12.89 -4.95
CA ALA A 9 -9.30 -12.59 -5.08
C ALA A 9 -9.05 -11.38 -5.99
N ALA A 10 -9.84 -11.19 -7.05
CA ALA A 10 -9.71 -10.04 -7.94
C ALA A 10 -10.29 -8.75 -7.34
N THR A 11 -11.48 -8.84 -6.73
CA THR A 11 -12.12 -7.71 -6.03
C THR A 11 -13.27 -8.18 -5.14
N THR A 12 -13.79 -7.28 -4.29
CA THR A 12 -14.90 -7.58 -3.38
C THR A 12 -16.04 -6.57 -3.52
N PRO A 13 -17.32 -7.00 -3.43
CA PRO A 13 -18.43 -6.08 -3.33
C PRO A 13 -18.31 -5.19 -2.08
N ILE A 14 -18.64 -3.91 -2.23
CA ILE A 14 -18.66 -2.98 -1.11
C ILE A 14 -19.74 -3.43 -0.11
N ARG A 15 -19.35 -3.59 1.16
CA ARG A 15 -20.29 -3.88 2.25
C ARG A 15 -21.20 -2.68 2.52
N ASN A 16 -22.43 -2.91 2.96
CA ASN A 16 -23.41 -1.84 3.18
C ASN A 16 -22.89 -0.80 4.18
N GLU A 17 -22.26 -1.26 5.25
CA GLU A 17 -21.69 -0.44 6.32
C GLU A 17 -20.58 0.48 5.80
N VAL A 18 -19.81 0.03 4.81
CA VAL A 18 -18.77 0.85 4.16
C VAL A 18 -19.41 1.93 3.30
N ARG A 19 -20.47 1.61 2.55
CA ARG A 19 -21.21 2.59 1.77
C ARG A 19 -21.84 3.66 2.66
N GLU A 20 -22.48 3.24 3.74
CA GLU A 20 -23.10 4.15 4.72
C GLU A 20 -22.06 5.05 5.40
N ALA A 21 -20.89 4.51 5.76
CA ALA A 21 -19.80 5.30 6.33
C ALA A 21 -19.21 6.32 5.34
N MET A 22 -19.23 6.01 4.04
CA MET A 22 -18.68 6.90 3.00
C MET A 22 -19.67 7.96 2.51
N GLU A 23 -20.97 7.70 2.59
CA GLU A 23 -22.03 8.59 2.07
C GLU A 23 -21.90 10.05 2.51
N PRO A 24 -21.60 10.38 3.79
CA PRO A 24 -21.44 11.77 4.20
C PRO A 24 -20.32 12.50 3.45
N TYR A 25 -19.23 11.80 3.09
CA TYR A 25 -18.08 12.38 2.38
C TYR A 25 -18.29 12.47 0.86
N LEU A 26 -19.29 11.77 0.34
CA LEU A 26 -19.70 11.85 -1.07
C LEU A 26 -20.74 12.95 -1.31
N SER A 27 -21.30 13.53 -0.25
CA SER A 27 -22.41 14.50 -0.32
C SER A 27 -22.13 15.78 0.48
N GLU A 28 -22.30 15.74 1.80
CA GLU A 28 -22.38 16.92 2.66
C GLU A 28 -21.03 17.36 3.24
N SER A 29 -20.10 16.42 3.44
CA SER A 29 -18.78 16.64 4.04
C SER A 29 -17.70 16.83 2.98
N PHE A 30 -17.78 17.94 2.24
CA PHE A 30 -16.91 18.28 1.10
C PHE A 30 -15.67 19.13 1.45
N GLY A 31 -15.42 19.36 2.74
CA GLY A 31 -14.36 20.26 3.19
C GLY A 31 -12.97 19.82 2.72
N ASN A 32 -12.13 20.79 2.34
CA ASN A 32 -10.71 20.52 2.08
C ASN A 32 -9.97 20.38 3.42
N PRO A 33 -9.34 19.23 3.72
CA PRO A 33 -8.66 19.00 5.01
C PRO A 33 -7.48 19.94 5.28
N SER A 34 -6.97 20.64 4.26
CA SER A 34 -5.92 21.67 4.42
C SER A 34 -6.48 23.04 4.84
N SER A 35 -7.80 23.22 4.88
CA SER A 35 -8.43 24.50 5.23
C SER A 35 -8.61 24.66 6.74
N LEU A 36 -8.32 25.85 7.26
CA LEU A 36 -8.41 26.14 8.70
C LEU A 36 -9.84 26.39 9.20
N HIS A 37 -10.82 26.61 8.32
CA HIS A 37 -12.21 26.84 8.70
C HIS A 37 -12.92 25.55 9.14
N ARG A 38 -14.14 25.68 9.66
CA ARG A 38 -14.94 24.56 10.21
C ARG A 38 -14.94 23.32 9.31
N TRP A 39 -15.34 23.46 8.04
CA TRP A 39 -15.42 22.32 7.11
C TRP A 39 -14.07 21.62 6.87
N GLY A 40 -12.96 22.36 6.85
CA GLY A 40 -11.64 21.75 6.66
C GLY A 40 -11.15 21.03 7.91
N ARG A 41 -11.41 21.58 9.10
CA ARG A 41 -11.14 20.90 10.37
C ARG A 41 -11.95 19.62 10.54
N GLU A 42 -13.22 19.63 10.13
CA GLU A 42 -14.09 18.44 10.15
C GLU A 42 -13.54 17.35 9.20
N ALA A 43 -13.15 17.72 7.97
CA ALA A 43 -12.53 16.78 7.02
C ALA A 43 -11.17 16.24 7.51
N SER A 44 -10.34 17.10 8.12
CA SER A 44 -9.06 16.70 8.71
C SER A 44 -9.26 15.72 9.86
N ALA A 45 -10.21 15.98 10.75
CA ALA A 45 -10.56 15.07 11.84
C ALA A 45 -11.05 13.71 11.32
N ALA A 46 -11.85 13.69 10.25
CA ALA A 46 -12.28 12.44 9.61
C ALA A 46 -11.09 11.61 9.10
N LEU A 47 -10.11 12.23 8.45
CA LEU A 47 -8.90 11.54 7.99
C LEU A 47 -8.07 10.98 9.15
N GLU A 48 -7.91 11.73 10.24
CA GLU A 48 -7.15 11.26 11.41
C GLU A 48 -7.87 10.12 12.15
N ASN A 49 -9.20 10.16 12.23
CA ASN A 49 -9.99 9.04 12.77
C ASN A 49 -9.87 7.79 11.90
N ALA A 50 -9.91 7.93 10.57
CA ALA A 50 -9.68 6.83 9.65
C ALA A 50 -8.26 6.26 9.82
N ARG A 51 -7.26 7.13 9.99
CA ARG A 51 -5.86 6.75 10.25
C ARG A 51 -5.72 5.93 11.53
N ALA A 52 -6.35 6.39 12.62
CA ALA A 52 -6.37 5.69 13.90
C ALA A 52 -7.03 4.31 13.78
N THR A 53 -8.15 4.20 13.06
CA THR A 53 -8.87 2.94 12.83
C THR A 53 -8.00 1.92 12.09
N VAL A 54 -7.33 2.34 11.01
CA VAL A 54 -6.43 1.46 10.25
C VAL A 54 -5.22 1.05 11.10
N ALA A 55 -4.65 1.98 11.87
CA ALA A 55 -3.52 1.72 12.74
C ALA A 55 -3.87 0.70 13.84
N GLU A 56 -5.04 0.80 14.45
CA GLU A 56 -5.54 -0.17 15.43
C GLU A 56 -5.72 -1.56 14.81
N ALA A 57 -6.34 -1.65 13.64
CA ALA A 57 -6.54 -2.91 12.93
C ALA A 57 -5.21 -3.62 12.58
N LEU A 58 -4.13 -2.85 12.37
CA LEU A 58 -2.79 -3.36 12.06
C LEU A 58 -1.88 -3.44 13.30
N SER A 59 -2.33 -3.01 14.48
CA SER A 59 -1.53 -2.92 15.72
C SER A 59 -0.25 -2.08 15.58
N VAL A 60 -0.34 -0.94 14.89
CA VAL A 60 0.77 0.01 14.66
C VAL A 60 0.43 1.41 15.16
N SER A 61 1.40 2.32 15.18
CA SER A 61 1.16 3.72 15.48
C SER A 61 0.44 4.42 14.32
N PRO A 62 -0.51 5.33 14.56
CA PRO A 62 -1.11 6.14 13.49
C PRO A 62 -0.07 6.89 12.64
N LYS A 63 1.08 7.24 13.21
CA LYS A 63 2.17 7.91 12.48
C LYS A 63 2.83 7.05 11.39
N GLU A 64 2.59 5.74 11.42
CA GLU A 64 3.12 4.78 10.44
C GLU A 64 2.16 4.56 9.26
N ILE A 65 0.94 5.14 9.32
CA ILE A 65 -0.07 4.98 8.27
C ILE A 65 -0.01 6.14 7.28
N TYR A 66 0.21 5.80 6.01
CA TYR A 66 0.14 6.72 4.88
C TYR A 66 -0.95 6.26 3.92
N PHE A 67 -1.91 7.15 3.61
CA PHE A 67 -2.95 6.85 2.63
C PHE A 67 -2.42 7.05 1.21
N THR A 68 -2.59 6.02 0.38
CA THR A 68 -2.32 6.02 -1.06
C THR A 68 -3.62 5.71 -1.81
N ARG A 69 -3.60 5.75 -3.15
CA ARG A 69 -4.76 5.39 -3.98
C ARG A 69 -5.00 3.88 -4.06
N GLY A 70 -4.08 3.04 -3.58
CA GLY A 70 -4.23 1.59 -3.57
C GLY A 70 -2.90 0.84 -3.48
N GLY A 71 -2.98 -0.49 -3.54
CA GLY A 71 -1.83 -1.39 -3.37
C GLY A 71 -0.68 -1.11 -4.34
N THR A 72 -0.96 -0.88 -5.61
CA THR A 72 0.07 -0.58 -6.62
C THR A 72 0.89 0.67 -6.26
N GLU A 73 0.23 1.74 -5.80
CA GLU A 73 0.94 2.95 -5.39
C GLU A 73 1.75 2.72 -4.10
N SER A 74 1.19 1.99 -3.12
CA SER A 74 1.90 1.63 -1.89
C SER A 74 3.16 0.81 -2.15
N ASP A 75 3.07 -0.21 -2.99
CA ASP A 75 4.19 -1.09 -3.36
C ASP A 75 5.29 -0.30 -4.08
N ASN A 76 4.89 0.56 -5.04
CA ASN A 76 5.84 1.42 -5.75
C ASN A 76 6.49 2.44 -4.81
N LEU A 77 5.73 3.03 -3.88
CA LEU A 77 6.27 3.95 -2.89
C LEU A 77 7.32 3.26 -2.01
N ALA A 78 7.07 2.02 -1.58
CA ALA A 78 8.02 1.25 -0.79
C ALA A 78 9.30 0.94 -1.59
N VAL A 79 9.18 0.38 -2.79
CA VAL A 79 10.35 -0.02 -3.60
C VAL A 79 11.14 1.20 -4.09
N LEU A 80 10.49 2.09 -4.84
CA LEU A 80 11.15 3.24 -5.46
C LEU A 80 11.59 4.27 -4.43
N GLY A 81 10.78 4.48 -3.39
CA GLY A 81 11.09 5.41 -2.30
C GLY A 81 12.32 4.98 -1.51
N CYS A 82 12.42 3.69 -1.13
CA CYS A 82 13.60 3.16 -0.44
C CYS A 82 14.85 3.24 -1.32
N CYS A 83 14.77 2.87 -2.61
CA CYS A 83 15.90 2.96 -3.53
C CYS A 83 16.41 4.40 -3.65
N LYS A 84 15.51 5.35 -3.87
CA LYS A 84 15.85 6.78 -3.96
C LYS A 84 16.45 7.32 -2.66
N PHE A 85 15.91 6.91 -1.51
CA PHE A 85 16.49 7.28 -0.22
C PHE A 85 17.91 6.75 -0.06
N MET A 86 18.18 5.49 -0.39
CA MET A 86 19.53 4.91 -0.29
C MET A 86 20.53 5.54 -1.25
N GLU A 87 20.08 5.85 -2.48
CA GLU A 87 20.86 6.58 -3.48
C GLU A 87 21.34 7.94 -2.94
N THR A 88 20.42 8.73 -2.35
CA THR A 88 20.79 10.03 -1.75
C THR A 88 21.84 9.93 -0.64
N HIS A 89 21.96 8.77 0.00
CA HIS A 89 22.93 8.50 1.07
C HIS A 89 24.18 7.77 0.57
N LYS A 90 24.31 7.56 -0.75
CA LYS A 90 25.43 6.83 -1.40
C LYS A 90 25.69 5.45 -0.78
N LYS A 91 24.63 4.76 -0.35
CA LYS A 91 24.73 3.42 0.21
C LYS A 91 24.44 2.39 -0.88
N GLN A 92 25.24 1.32 -0.90
CA GLN A 92 24.93 0.14 -1.71
C GLN A 92 23.61 -0.46 -1.21
N LEU A 93 22.74 -0.80 -2.15
CA LEU A 93 21.45 -1.44 -1.88
C LEU A 93 21.37 -2.72 -2.70
N THR A 94 20.96 -3.80 -2.04
CA THR A 94 20.54 -5.05 -2.69
C THR A 94 19.06 -5.24 -2.37
N LEU A 95 18.23 -5.34 -3.40
CA LEU A 95 16.81 -5.60 -3.30
C LEU A 95 16.58 -7.11 -3.36
N VAL A 96 15.84 -7.66 -2.39
CA VAL A 96 15.52 -9.08 -2.34
C VAL A 96 14.00 -9.25 -2.43
N VAL A 97 13.53 -10.02 -3.40
CA VAL A 97 12.09 -10.28 -3.64
C VAL A 97 11.84 -11.77 -3.84
N SER A 98 10.62 -12.25 -3.58
CA SER A 98 10.25 -13.62 -3.96
C SER A 98 9.92 -13.72 -5.46
N ALA A 99 10.01 -14.92 -6.02
CA ALA A 99 9.66 -15.17 -7.43
C ALA A 99 8.15 -15.08 -7.72
N ILE A 100 7.31 -14.94 -6.68
CA ILE A 100 5.84 -14.98 -6.79
C ILE A 100 5.17 -13.66 -6.38
N GLU A 101 5.95 -12.59 -6.23
CA GLU A 101 5.39 -11.28 -5.91
C GLU A 101 4.43 -10.80 -7.01
N HIS A 102 3.51 -9.92 -6.63
CA HIS A 102 2.65 -9.22 -7.57
C HIS A 102 3.48 -8.34 -8.54
N SER A 103 2.95 -8.05 -9.73
CA SER A 103 3.62 -7.20 -10.72
C SER A 103 3.97 -5.80 -10.16
N ALA A 104 3.14 -5.29 -9.24
CA ALA A 104 3.39 -4.02 -8.55
C ALA A 104 4.69 -3.97 -7.73
N ILE A 105 5.30 -5.11 -7.43
CA ILE A 105 6.64 -5.22 -6.80
C ILE A 105 7.69 -5.60 -7.85
N LEU A 106 7.41 -6.60 -8.68
CA LEU A 106 8.39 -7.12 -9.66
C LEU A 106 8.78 -6.08 -10.72
N ASP A 107 7.84 -5.28 -11.19
CA ASP A 107 8.08 -4.28 -12.23
C ASP A 107 8.95 -3.11 -11.72
N PRO A 108 8.65 -2.46 -10.58
CA PRO A 108 9.56 -1.44 -10.05
C PRO A 108 10.91 -2.02 -9.60
N ALA A 109 10.98 -3.27 -9.13
CA ALA A 109 12.24 -3.94 -8.82
C ALA A 109 13.15 -4.06 -10.05
N LYS A 110 12.61 -4.47 -11.20
CA LYS A 110 13.35 -4.50 -12.47
C LYS A 110 13.78 -3.09 -12.90
N LEU A 111 12.87 -2.12 -12.78
CA LEU A 111 13.14 -0.73 -13.16
C LEU A 111 14.35 -0.16 -12.42
N VAL A 112 14.44 -0.34 -11.09
CA VAL A 112 15.57 0.19 -10.31
C VAL A 112 16.88 -0.54 -10.60
N THR A 113 16.84 -1.84 -10.91
CA THR A 113 18.03 -2.57 -11.35
C THR A 113 18.55 -2.04 -12.68
N GLU A 114 17.67 -1.85 -13.66
CA GLU A 114 18.04 -1.38 -14.99
C GLU A 114 18.50 0.08 -15.00
N TRP A 115 17.83 0.95 -14.23
CA TRP A 115 18.04 2.41 -14.33
C TRP A 115 18.98 2.96 -13.26
N GLN A 116 19.03 2.35 -12.08
CA GLN A 116 19.84 2.81 -10.95
C GLN A 116 20.97 1.84 -10.59
N GLY A 117 21.06 0.68 -11.26
CA GLY A 117 22.10 -0.31 -11.00
C GLY A 117 21.97 -1.01 -9.63
N VAL A 118 20.76 -1.00 -9.04
CA VAL A 118 20.48 -1.71 -7.79
C VAL A 118 20.53 -3.21 -8.03
N GLU A 119 21.31 -3.94 -7.23
CA GLU A 119 21.37 -5.39 -7.31
C GLU A 119 20.01 -6.00 -6.92
N LEU A 120 19.49 -6.93 -7.73
CA LEU A 120 18.23 -7.62 -7.47
C LEU A 120 18.47 -9.12 -7.30
N VAL A 121 18.06 -9.64 -6.15
CA VAL A 121 18.04 -11.07 -5.84
C VAL A 121 16.59 -11.54 -5.82
N THR A 122 16.26 -12.47 -6.73
CA THR A 122 14.94 -13.12 -6.76
C THR A 122 15.05 -14.49 -6.10
N LEU A 123 14.31 -14.69 -5.01
CA LEU A 123 14.30 -15.95 -4.28
C LEU A 123 13.27 -16.92 -4.88
N PRO A 124 13.68 -18.12 -5.31
CA PRO A 124 12.75 -19.13 -5.79
C PRO A 124 11.88 -19.65 -4.64
N VAL A 125 10.65 -20.05 -4.96
CA VAL A 125 9.76 -20.71 -4.00
C VAL A 125 9.87 -22.23 -4.13
N SER A 126 9.88 -22.93 -2.99
CA SER A 126 9.90 -24.40 -2.97
C SER A 126 8.48 -24.96 -3.05
N LYS A 127 8.35 -26.22 -3.50
CA LYS A 127 7.06 -26.93 -3.54
C LYS A 127 6.63 -27.48 -2.17
N THR A 128 7.53 -27.52 -1.17
CA THR A 128 7.35 -28.41 -0.01
C THR A 128 7.81 -27.89 1.35
N GLU A 129 8.51 -26.75 1.50
CA GLU A 129 8.75 -26.13 2.82
C GLU A 129 9.55 -24.81 2.71
N TYR A 130 9.29 -23.87 3.63
CA TYR A 130 10.07 -22.64 3.82
C TYR A 130 11.45 -22.96 4.41
N SER A 131 12.43 -23.28 3.56
CA SER A 131 13.82 -23.45 4.01
C SER A 131 14.62 -22.16 3.75
N THR A 132 14.94 -21.43 4.81
CA THR A 132 15.87 -20.28 4.79
C THR A 132 17.35 -20.70 4.74
N ARG A 133 17.66 -21.99 4.45
CA ARG A 133 19.02 -22.54 4.61
C ARG A 133 20.06 -22.10 3.57
N ASN A 134 19.73 -21.23 2.61
CA ASN A 134 20.66 -20.79 1.57
C ASN A 134 20.75 -19.25 1.47
N LEU A 135 20.87 -18.58 2.62
CA LEU A 135 21.43 -17.23 2.72
C LEU A 135 22.67 -17.28 3.62
#